data_AF-A0A3M1UL33-F1
#
_entry.id   AF-A0A3M1UL33-F1
#
_cell.length_a   1.000
_cell.length_b   1.000
_cell.length_c   1.000
_cell.angle_alpha   90.00
_cell.angle_beta   90.00
_cell.angle_gamma   90.00
#
_symmetry.space_group_name_H-M   'P 1'
#
loop_
_entity.id
_entity.type
_entity.pdbx_description
1 polymer ?
#
loop_
_entity_poly.entity_id
_entity_poly.type
_entity_poly.pdbx_seq_one_letter_code
_entity_poly.pdbx_strand_id
1 'polypeptide(L)'
;MAKGKKNEHQGNTRRKGEGSMYDKIMRENLREIFLPIIADRLPFNITRISPLPDKQASTVLRETDSFMLVETDSADEPQLILHLEFERGSDPEMIYRMSEHHGIELRKYQLPIR
;
A
#
# COMPACT_ATOMS: atom_id res chain seq x y z
N MET A 1 2.34 33.03 -31.28
CA MET A 1 2.17 32.22 -30.05
C MET A 1 1.08 31.20 -30.28
N ALA A 2 1.38 29.91 -30.30
CA ALA A 2 0.37 28.85 -30.39
C ALA A 2 0.72 27.75 -29.37
N LYS A 3 -0.22 27.51 -28.46
CA LYS A 3 -0.10 26.65 -27.27
C LYS A 3 0.19 25.20 -27.68
N GLY A 4 1.23 24.61 -27.08
CA GLY A 4 1.57 23.20 -27.22
C GLY A 4 0.45 22.30 -26.72
N LYS A 5 0.08 21.30 -27.53
CA LYS A 5 -0.86 20.23 -27.14
C LYS A 5 -0.20 19.38 -26.05
N LYS A 6 -0.83 19.28 -24.87
CA LYS A 6 -0.50 18.28 -23.86
C LYS A 6 -0.87 16.91 -24.42
N ASN A 7 0.11 16.01 -24.56
CA ASN A 7 -0.12 14.61 -24.87
C ASN A 7 -0.64 13.91 -23.62
N GLU A 8 -1.96 13.76 -23.50
CA GLU A 8 -2.56 12.87 -22.51
C GLU A 8 -2.27 11.41 -22.93
N HIS A 9 -1.55 10.68 -22.09
CA HIS A 9 -1.31 9.25 -22.29
C HIS A 9 -2.62 8.49 -22.06
N GLN A 10 -3.29 8.08 -23.15
CA GLN A 10 -4.41 7.16 -23.09
C GLN A 10 -3.91 5.77 -22.66
N GLY A 11 -4.44 5.27 -21.54
CA GLY A 11 -4.13 3.93 -21.04
C GLY A 11 -4.46 2.83 -22.06
N ASN A 12 -3.56 1.85 -22.18
CA ASN A 12 -3.59 0.81 -23.22
C ASN A 12 -4.53 -0.40 -22.91
N THR A 13 -5.52 -0.24 -22.03
CA THR A 13 -6.43 -1.34 -21.66
C THR A 13 -7.72 -1.27 -22.48
N ARG A 14 -7.94 -2.27 -23.36
CA ARG A 14 -9.07 -2.32 -24.31
C ARG A 14 -10.41 -2.74 -23.69
N ARG A 15 -10.48 -3.05 -22.38
CA ARG A 15 -11.72 -3.50 -21.72
C ARG A 15 -12.29 -2.42 -20.79
N LYS A 16 -13.59 -2.15 -20.91
CA LYS A 16 -14.32 -1.29 -19.97
C LYS A 16 -14.22 -1.86 -18.56
N GLY A 17 -13.68 -1.07 -17.63
CA GLY A 17 -13.55 -1.43 -16.21
C GLY A 17 -12.17 -1.94 -15.78
N GLU A 18 -11.25 -2.21 -16.71
CA GLU A 18 -9.85 -2.44 -16.34
C GLU A 18 -9.19 -1.09 -16.02
N GLY A 19 -8.60 -0.96 -14.82
CA GLY A 19 -7.69 0.14 -14.50
C GLY A 19 -6.60 0.28 -15.55
N SER A 20 -5.88 1.40 -15.57
CA SER A 20 -4.82 1.57 -16.58
C SER A 20 -3.80 0.43 -16.41
N MET A 21 -3.20 -0.01 -17.51
CA MET A 21 -2.11 -1.01 -17.49
C MET A 21 -1.03 -0.64 -16.46
N TYR A 22 -0.80 0.66 -16.28
CA TYR A 22 0.10 1.22 -15.29
C TYR A 22 -0.34 0.92 -13.86
N ASP A 23 -1.61 1.11 -13.51
CA ASP A 23 -2.12 0.80 -12.15
C ASP A 23 -1.95 -0.68 -11.83
N LYS A 24 -2.15 -1.55 -12.82
CA LYS A 24 -2.00 -2.99 -12.66
C LYS A 24 -0.53 -3.37 -12.44
N ILE A 25 0.37 -2.87 -13.29
CA ILE A 25 1.81 -3.09 -13.14
C ILE A 25 2.29 -2.55 -11.80
N MET A 26 1.84 -1.35 -11.40
CA MET A 26 2.18 -0.80 -10.10
C MET A 26 1.72 -1.72 -8.99
N ARG A 27 0.43 -2.09 -8.90
CA ARG A 27 -0.09 -2.99 -7.86
C ARG A 27 0.65 -4.32 -7.78
N GLU A 28 0.99 -4.93 -8.92
CA GLU A 28 1.72 -6.20 -8.97
C GLU A 28 3.17 -6.07 -8.48
N ASN A 29 3.81 -4.94 -8.73
CA ASN A 29 5.22 -4.71 -8.39
C ASN A 29 5.42 -3.80 -7.16
N LEU A 30 4.33 -3.38 -6.50
CA LEU A 30 4.33 -2.40 -5.42
C LEU A 30 5.35 -2.75 -4.33
N ARG A 31 5.40 -4.04 -3.97
CA ARG A 31 6.34 -4.55 -2.97
C ARG A 31 7.78 -4.36 -3.42
N GLU A 32 8.13 -4.82 -4.62
CA GLU A 32 9.51 -4.76 -5.12
C GLU A 32 9.99 -3.31 -5.32
N ILE A 33 9.10 -2.40 -5.70
CA ILE A 33 9.43 -0.99 -5.92
C ILE A 33 9.62 -0.23 -4.61
N PHE A 34 8.70 -0.39 -3.65
CA PHE A 34 8.66 0.46 -2.46
C PHE A 34 9.37 -0.13 -1.25
N LEU A 35 9.47 -1.45 -1.13
CA LEU A 35 10.12 -2.07 0.03
C LEU A 35 11.57 -1.60 0.24
N PRO A 36 12.43 -1.47 -0.79
CA PRO A 36 13.79 -0.96 -0.58
C PRO A 36 13.79 0.47 -0.01
N ILE A 37 12.92 1.32 -0.52
CA ILE A 37 12.80 2.74 -0.09
C ILE A 37 12.32 2.82 1.36
N ILE A 38 11.38 1.96 1.73
CA ILE A 38 10.84 1.90 3.10
C ILE A 38 11.87 1.33 4.06
N ALA A 39 12.57 0.26 3.67
CA ALA A 39 13.62 -0.35 4.47
C ALA A 39 14.70 0.67 4.85
N ASP A 40 15.11 1.54 3.92
CA ASP A 40 16.07 2.62 4.16
C ASP A 40 15.58 3.68 5.18
N ARG A 41 14.28 3.74 5.46
CA ARG A 41 13.68 4.68 6.43
C ARG A 41 13.42 4.06 7.79
N LEU A 42 13.51 2.73 7.90
CA LEU A 42 13.31 2.04 9.16
C LEU A 42 14.61 2.06 9.98
N PRO A 43 14.54 2.14 11.31
CA PRO A 43 15.73 2.14 12.16
C PRO A 43 16.34 0.74 12.35
N PHE A 44 15.87 -0.27 11.62
CA PHE A 44 16.25 -1.68 11.73
C PHE A 44 16.18 -2.36 10.35
N ASN A 45 16.81 -3.53 10.23
CA ASN A 45 16.79 -4.30 9.00
C ASN A 45 15.58 -5.24 8.96
N ILE A 46 14.97 -5.35 7.78
CA ILE A 46 13.93 -6.35 7.52
C ILE A 46 14.59 -7.70 7.26
N THR A 47 14.26 -8.71 8.06
CA THR A 47 14.78 -10.07 7.91
C THR A 47 13.81 -10.95 7.13
N ARG A 48 12.51 -10.70 7.23
CA ARG A 48 11.48 -11.46 6.51
C ARG A 48 10.21 -10.66 6.30
N ILE A 49 9.53 -10.94 5.19
CA ILE A 49 8.23 -10.35 4.83
C ILE A 49 7.27 -11.49 4.51
N SER A 50 6.08 -11.46 5.11
CA SER A 50 5.00 -12.42 4.83
C SER A 50 3.69 -11.67 4.57
N PRO A 51 2.88 -12.09 3.58
CA PRO A 51 1.57 -11.47 3.36
C PRO A 51 0.67 -11.72 4.57
N LEU A 52 -0.06 -10.70 5.01
CA LEU A 52 -1.15 -10.88 5.98
C LEU A 52 -2.47 -11.11 5.24
N PRO A 53 -3.34 -12.00 5.74
CA PRO A 53 -4.66 -12.21 5.15
C PRO A 53 -5.53 -10.95 5.33
N ASP A 54 -5.65 -10.20 4.24
CA ASP A 54 -6.35 -8.90 4.17
C ASP A 54 -7.89 -9.01 4.16
N LYS A 55 -8.44 -10.22 3.99
CA LYS A 55 -9.89 -10.40 3.88
C LYS A 55 -10.57 -10.35 5.25
N GLN A 56 -10.83 -9.14 5.73
CA GLN A 56 -11.85 -8.94 6.74
C GLN A 56 -13.23 -9.23 6.14
N ALA A 57 -13.95 -10.20 6.71
CA ALA A 57 -15.38 -10.34 6.48
C ALA A 57 -16.14 -9.28 7.29
N SER A 58 -15.92 -8.00 7.00
CA SER A 58 -16.79 -6.94 7.51
C SER A 58 -17.79 -6.54 6.40
N THR A 59 -18.95 -6.03 6.80
CA THR A 59 -20.03 -5.58 5.90
C THR A 59 -19.64 -4.45 4.95
N VAL A 60 -18.40 -3.98 5.04
CA VAL A 60 -17.78 -3.02 4.12
C VAL A 60 -16.57 -3.71 3.50
N LEU A 61 -16.69 -4.16 2.24
CA LEU A 61 -15.52 -4.60 1.46
C LEU A 61 -14.55 -3.41 1.40
N ARG A 62 -13.43 -3.50 2.11
CA ARG A 62 -12.33 -2.53 2.04
C ARG A 62 -11.06 -3.33 1.81
N GLU A 63 -10.46 -3.12 0.65
CA GLU A 63 -9.17 -3.71 0.28
C GLU A 63 -8.11 -2.66 0.63
N THR A 64 -7.11 -3.04 1.44
CA THR A 64 -5.90 -2.24 1.58
C THR A 64 -5.02 -2.49 0.35
N ASP A 65 -4.24 -1.50 -0.10
CA ASP A 65 -3.36 -1.77 -1.25
C ASP A 65 -2.26 -2.78 -0.90
N SER A 66 -1.71 -2.74 0.33
CA SER A 66 -0.82 -3.80 0.84
C SER A 66 -0.71 -3.81 2.36
N PHE A 67 -0.87 -4.99 2.94
CA PHE A 67 -0.68 -5.27 4.37
C PHE A 67 0.25 -6.48 4.58
N MET A 68 1.37 -6.30 5.28
CA MET A 68 2.42 -7.31 5.38
C MET A 68 2.95 -7.43 6.81
N LEU A 69 3.16 -8.66 7.26
CA LEU A 69 3.92 -8.94 8.47
C LEU A 69 5.40 -8.85 8.13
N VAL A 70 6.12 -8.05 8.91
CA VAL A 70 7.55 -7.82 8.78
C VAL A 70 8.24 -8.32 10.04
N GLU A 71 9.25 -9.17 9.89
CA GLU A 71 10.17 -9.55 10.94
C GLU A 71 11.45 -8.72 10.80
N THR A 72 12.04 -8.31 11.92
CA THR A 72 13.21 -7.40 11.94
C THR A 72 14.35 -7.99 12.76
N ASP A 73 15.52 -7.34 12.71
CA ASP A 73 16.65 -7.63 13.61
C ASP A 73 16.61 -6.82 14.93
N SER A 74 15.58 -6.01 15.15
CA SER A 74 15.40 -5.22 16.36
C SER A 74 14.97 -6.09 17.54
N ALA A 75 15.61 -5.91 18.68
CA ALA A 75 15.19 -6.53 19.94
C ALA A 75 13.89 -5.90 20.49
N ASP A 76 13.66 -4.61 20.23
CA ASP A 76 12.51 -3.85 20.74
C ASP A 76 11.27 -4.00 19.85
N GLU A 77 11.48 -4.16 18.54
CA GLU A 77 10.40 -4.27 17.54
C GLU A 77 10.66 -5.46 16.60
N PRO A 78 10.71 -6.70 17.12
CA PRO A 78 11.08 -7.89 16.34
C PRO A 78 10.05 -8.23 15.26
N GLN A 79 8.81 -7.75 15.44
CA GLN A 79 7.71 -7.92 14.50
C GLN A 79 6.86 -6.65 14.43
N LEU A 80 6.47 -6.28 13.21
CA LEU A 80 5.58 -5.17 12.94
C LEU A 80 4.75 -5.45 11.69
N ILE A 81 3.75 -4.61 11.47
CA ILE A 81 2.96 -4.61 10.25
C ILE A 81 3.32 -3.39 9.42
N LEU A 82 3.63 -3.62 8.14
CA LEU A 82 3.81 -2.57 7.17
C LEU A 82 2.50 -2.37 6.39
N HIS A 83 1.94 -1.16 6.48
CA HIS A 83 0.69 -0.77 5.84
C HIS A 83 0.94 0.27 4.75
N LEU A 84 0.71 -0.11 3.49
CA LEU A 84 0.91 0.79 2.35
C LEU A 84 -0.41 1.04 1.62
N GLU A 85 -0.67 2.31 1.33
CA GLU A 85 -1.84 2.79 0.61
C GLU A 85 -1.38 3.78 -0.47
N PHE A 86 -1.98 3.69 -1.66
CA PHE A 86 -1.66 4.54 -2.79
C PHE A 86 -2.92 5.24 -3.30
N GLU A 87 -2.76 6.51 -3.66
CA GLU A 87 -3.80 7.26 -4.36
C GLU A 87 -3.30 7.73 -5.71
N ARG A 88 -4.22 7.81 -6.68
CA ARG A 88 -3.94 8.40 -7.99
C ARG A 88 -3.85 9.93 -7.93
N GLY A 89 -4.39 10.55 -6.91
CA GLY A 89 -4.38 11.99 -6.69
C GLY A 89 -4.74 12.30 -5.25
N SER A 90 -4.52 13.55 -4.83
CA SER A 90 -4.71 13.94 -3.44
C SER A 90 -6.17 13.86 -3.02
N ASP A 91 -6.50 12.86 -2.21
CA ASP A 91 -7.81 12.71 -1.58
C ASP A 91 -7.71 13.14 -0.10
N PRO A 92 -8.39 14.22 0.33
CA PRO A 92 -8.37 14.64 1.73
C PRO A 92 -8.94 13.57 2.68
N GLU A 93 -9.73 12.61 2.19
CA GLU A 93 -10.28 11.51 3.00
C GLU A 93 -9.31 10.34 3.19
N MET A 94 -8.18 10.32 2.47
CA MET A 94 -7.19 9.24 2.59
C MET A 94 -6.74 9.05 4.05
N ILE A 95 -6.44 10.13 4.76
CA ILE A 95 -5.91 10.04 6.13
C ILE A 95 -6.92 9.42 7.10
N TYR A 96 -8.21 9.72 6.93
CA TYR A 96 -9.27 9.17 7.77
C TYR A 96 -9.49 7.68 7.48
N ARG A 97 -9.46 7.29 6.20
CA ARG A 97 -9.49 5.87 5.81
C ARG A 97 -8.30 5.10 6.37
N MET A 98 -7.09 5.64 6.26
CA MET A 98 -5.89 5.03 6.82
C MET A 98 -5.99 4.87 8.34
N SER A 99 -6.50 5.90 9.04
CA SER A 99 -6.69 5.83 10.49
C SER A 99 -7.72 4.78 10.90
N GLU A 100 -8.80 4.62 10.13
CA GLU A 100 -9.81 3.59 10.38
C GLU A 100 -9.21 2.19 10.21
N HIS A 101 -8.49 1.95 9.11
CA HIS A 101 -7.78 0.69 8.85
C HIS A 101 -6.76 0.39 9.95
N HIS A 102 -5.97 1.39 10.35
CA HIS A 102 -4.99 1.27 11.42
C HIS A 102 -5.63 0.78 12.72
N GLY A 103 -6.73 1.41 13.17
CA GLY A 103 -7.40 1.01 14.41
C GLY A 103 -7.99 -0.41 14.36
N ILE A 104 -8.57 -0.77 13.21
CA ILE A 104 -9.13 -2.09 12.97
C ILE A 104 -8.04 -3.18 13.03
N GLU A 105 -6.93 -2.97 12.31
CA GLU A 105 -5.86 -3.97 12.24
C GLU A 105 -5.02 -4.03 13.51
N LEU A 106 -4.82 -2.89 14.18
CA LEU A 106 -4.15 -2.83 15.48
C LEU A 106 -4.94 -3.65 16.52
N ARG A 107 -6.27 -3.56 16.51
CA ARG A 107 -7.12 -4.39 17.38
C ARG A 107 -6.96 -5.88 17.08
N LYS A 108 -6.84 -6.26 15.81
CA LYS A 108 -6.78 -7.66 15.36
C LYS A 108 -5.44 -8.30 15.66
N TYR A 109 -4.35 -7.62 15.32
CA TYR A 109 -3.00 -8.19 15.36
C TYR A 109 -2.18 -7.78 16.58
N GLN A 110 -2.51 -6.65 17.21
CA GLN A 110 -1.80 -6.13 18.39
C GLN A 110 -0.29 -5.95 18.18
N LEU A 111 0.10 -5.68 16.92
CA LEU A 111 1.47 -5.37 16.53
C LEU A 111 1.58 -3.88 16.18
N PRO A 112 2.77 -3.28 16.33
CA PRO A 112 3.04 -1.95 15.78
C PRO A 112 2.71 -1.93 14.28
N ILE A 113 2.06 -0.85 13.84
CA ILE A 113 1.77 -0.62 12.43
C ILE A 113 2.60 0.58 11.98
N ARG A 114 3.37 0.38 10.90
CA ARG A 114 4.25 1.37 10.27
C ARG A 114 3.77 1.70 8.87
#